data_AF-Q4D583-F1
#
_entry.id   AF-Q4D583-F1
#
_cell.length_a   1.000
_cell.length_b   1.000
_cell.length_c   1.000
_cell.angle_alpha   90.00
_cell.angle_beta   90.00
_cell.angle_gamma   90.00
#
_symmetry.space_group_name_H-M   'P 1'
#
loop_
_entity.id
_entity.type
_entity.pdbx_description
1 polymer ?
#
loop_
_entity_poly.entity_id
_entity_poly.type
_entity_poly.pdbx_seq_one_letter_code
_entity_poly.pdbx_strand_id
1 'polypeptide(L)'
;MLRRCCPATLHVAPSTAMVAGVFVNNQKRFLKMAKSAFGFYLARRGQRKFPFLRRPHIKNTHAMNLSAPYFWSFMTAKSQTYFLPEENYITGDWTGKFFVSKLQVYTLQHATSGSTVRVKSFPSVFELSSPSRWNIGKELNTLTKPRMDLIDEQMLTKKQRLDYVKAGLLPK
;
A
#
# COMPACT_ATOMS: atom_id res chain seq x y z
N MET A 1 19.71 -58.01 42.44
CA MET A 1 19.72 -56.57 42.78
C MET A 1 18.77 -55.83 41.84
N LEU A 2 17.74 -55.21 42.43
CA LEU A 2 16.81 -54.14 42.00
C LEU A 2 16.34 -54.02 40.51
N ARG A 3 15.03 -54.32 40.34
CA ARG A 3 14.09 -53.92 39.27
C ARG A 3 13.72 -52.43 39.33
N ARG A 4 13.29 -51.84 38.19
CA ARG A 4 12.04 -51.03 37.99
C ARG A 4 12.01 -50.44 36.56
N CYS A 5 11.18 -50.95 35.64
CA CYS A 5 9.75 -50.67 35.37
C CYS A 5 9.48 -49.37 34.56
N CYS A 6 8.98 -49.53 33.32
CA CYS A 6 8.37 -48.50 32.48
C CYS A 6 7.00 -48.04 33.02
N PRO A 7 6.48 -46.88 32.57
CA PRO A 7 5.05 -46.67 32.45
C PRO A 7 4.61 -46.43 31.00
N ALA A 8 3.48 -47.06 30.66
CA ALA A 8 2.77 -46.98 29.39
C ALA A 8 2.24 -45.57 29.10
N THR A 9 2.27 -45.16 27.83
CA THR A 9 1.57 -43.96 27.34
C THR A 9 0.33 -44.39 26.55
N LEU A 10 -0.83 -43.94 27.02
CA LEU A 10 -2.14 -44.15 26.40
C LEU A 10 -2.26 -43.40 25.07
N HIS A 11 -2.66 -44.11 24.01
CA HIS A 11 -3.08 -43.53 22.74
C HIS A 11 -4.47 -42.89 22.92
N VAL A 12 -4.57 -41.56 22.87
CA VAL A 12 -5.84 -40.82 22.81
C VAL A 12 -6.12 -40.47 21.35
N ALA A 13 -7.28 -40.89 20.84
CA ALA A 13 -7.77 -40.57 19.50
C ALA A 13 -8.02 -39.05 19.34
N PRO A 14 -7.72 -38.44 18.18
CA PRO A 14 -7.92 -37.02 17.97
C PRO A 14 -9.42 -36.71 17.93
N SER A 15 -9.92 -35.96 18.92
CA SER A 15 -11.29 -35.46 18.90
C SER A 15 -11.46 -34.39 17.81
N THR A 16 -12.63 -34.35 17.16
CA THR A 16 -13.02 -33.35 16.15
C THR A 16 -12.87 -31.90 16.63
N ALA A 17 -12.86 -31.66 17.94
CA ALA A 17 -12.55 -30.37 18.55
C ALA A 17 -11.10 -29.91 18.32
N MET A 18 -10.12 -30.81 18.24
CA MET A 18 -8.73 -30.44 17.93
C MET A 18 -8.59 -29.97 16.47
N VAL A 19 -9.33 -30.58 15.54
CA VAL A 19 -9.34 -30.16 14.14
C VAL A 19 -9.96 -28.77 13.99
N ALA A 20 -11.10 -28.51 14.64
CA ALA A 20 -11.71 -27.18 14.69
C ALA A 20 -10.75 -26.14 15.32
N GLY A 21 -10.03 -26.51 16.38
CA GLY A 21 -9.02 -25.66 17.01
C GLY A 21 -7.88 -25.27 16.07
N VAL A 22 -7.36 -26.21 15.26
CA VAL A 22 -6.29 -25.95 14.29
C VAL A 22 -6.76 -25.04 13.16
N PHE A 23 -7.98 -25.24 12.64
CA PHE A 23 -8.56 -24.35 11.62
C PHE A 23 -8.82 -22.93 12.15
N VAL A 24 -9.35 -22.78 13.37
CA VAL A 24 -9.59 -21.48 14.00
C VAL A 24 -8.28 -20.77 14.36
N ASN A 25 -7.24 -21.51 14.76
CA ASN A 25 -5.93 -20.93 15.07
C ASN A 25 -5.18 -20.49 13.80
N ASN A 26 -5.35 -21.22 12.68
CA ASN A 26 -4.81 -20.82 11.39
C ASN A 26 -5.52 -19.59 10.81
N GLN A 27 -6.84 -19.43 10.99
CA GLN A 27 -7.56 -18.22 10.56
C GLN A 27 -7.05 -16.94 11.24
N LYS A 28 -6.61 -17.01 12.51
CA LYS A 28 -6.03 -15.84 13.21
C LYS A 28 -4.66 -15.41 12.66
N ARG A 29 -4.00 -16.25 11.85
CA ARG A 29 -2.70 -15.92 11.27
C ARG A 29 -2.85 -15.01 10.06
N PHE A 30 -3.81 -15.26 9.19
CA PHE A 30 -3.99 -14.53 7.93
C PHE A 30 -4.54 -13.10 8.12
N LEU A 31 -4.49 -12.30 7.05
CA LEU A 31 -5.11 -10.99 7.04
C LEU A 31 -6.64 -11.12 7.21
N LYS A 32 -7.24 -10.27 8.05
CA LYS A 32 -8.69 -10.31 8.35
C LYS A 32 -9.59 -10.04 7.13
N MET A 33 -9.05 -9.36 6.13
CA MET A 33 -9.77 -8.95 4.93
C MET A 33 -8.81 -9.02 3.74
N ALA A 34 -9.22 -9.70 2.67
CA ALA A 34 -8.46 -9.79 1.43
C ALA A 34 -8.79 -8.62 0.52
N LYS A 35 -7.94 -7.59 0.51
CA LYS A 35 -8.02 -6.45 -0.43
C LYS A 35 -7.30 -6.69 -1.76
N SER A 36 -6.60 -7.81 -1.87
CA SER A 36 -5.94 -8.35 -3.04
C SER A 36 -5.72 -9.86 -2.82
N ALA A 37 -5.23 -10.57 -3.84
CA ALA A 37 -4.89 -11.99 -3.73
C ALA A 37 -3.94 -12.29 -2.55
N PHE A 38 -3.05 -11.36 -2.19
CA PHE A 38 -2.13 -11.50 -1.05
C PHE A 38 -2.84 -11.62 0.31
N GLY A 39 -4.12 -11.24 0.40
CA GLY A 39 -4.96 -11.43 1.58
C GLY A 39 -4.98 -12.87 2.10
N PHE A 40 -4.95 -13.83 1.17
CA PHE A 40 -5.04 -15.26 1.46
C PHE A 40 -3.70 -15.89 1.87
N TYR A 41 -2.58 -15.28 1.47
CA TYR A 41 -1.24 -15.84 1.68
C TYR A 41 -0.50 -15.21 2.86
N LEU A 42 -0.79 -13.94 3.16
CA LEU A 42 -0.02 -13.18 4.14
C LEU A 42 -0.63 -13.23 5.53
N ALA A 43 0.24 -13.27 6.53
CA ALA A 43 -0.11 -13.16 7.94
C ALA A 43 0.24 -11.77 8.50
N ARG A 44 -0.65 -11.16 9.30
CA ARG A 44 -0.38 -9.83 9.89
C ARG A 44 0.73 -9.86 10.94
N ARG A 45 0.77 -10.93 11.76
CA ARG A 45 1.67 -11.09 12.91
C ARG A 45 1.64 -9.87 13.85
N GLY A 46 0.45 -9.42 14.24
CA GLY A 46 0.27 -8.27 15.14
C GLY A 46 0.80 -6.96 14.57
N GLN A 47 1.47 -6.16 15.42
CA GLN A 47 2.23 -4.97 15.02
C GLN A 47 3.74 -5.28 15.03
N ARG A 48 4.15 -6.34 14.31
CA ARG A 48 5.57 -6.73 14.28
C ARG A 48 6.46 -5.59 13.78
N LYS A 49 7.63 -5.47 14.41
CA LYS A 49 8.68 -4.55 13.97
C LYS A 49 9.44 -5.16 12.79
N PHE A 50 9.99 -4.29 11.96
CA PHE A 50 10.82 -4.63 10.81
C PHE A 50 12.16 -3.90 10.93
N PRO A 51 13.22 -4.38 10.26
CA PRO A 51 14.46 -3.63 10.15
C PRO A 51 14.21 -2.24 9.55
N PHE A 52 15.06 -1.27 9.92
CA PHE A 52 14.93 0.12 9.50
C PHE A 52 14.81 0.24 7.98
N LEU A 53 13.83 1.02 7.52
CA LEU A 53 13.45 1.24 6.11
C LEU A 53 13.09 -0.01 5.29
N ARG A 54 13.06 -1.21 5.89
CA ARG A 54 12.80 -2.48 5.18
C ARG A 54 11.46 -3.07 5.59
N ARG A 55 10.38 -2.47 5.08
CA ARG A 55 9.04 -3.06 5.15
C ARG A 55 8.76 -3.84 3.86
N PRO A 56 8.13 -5.02 3.92
CA PRO A 56 7.95 -5.88 2.75
C PRO A 56 7.06 -5.27 1.68
N HIS A 57 6.15 -4.37 2.06
CA HIS A 57 5.32 -3.62 1.13
C HIS A 57 5.61 -2.13 1.30
N ILE A 58 6.12 -1.51 0.24
CA ILE A 58 6.37 -0.07 0.18
C ILE A 58 5.04 0.64 0.00
N LYS A 59 4.63 1.36 1.05
CA LYS A 59 3.43 2.20 1.05
C LYS A 59 3.81 3.62 1.46
N ASN A 60 4.05 4.47 0.47
CA ASN A 60 4.52 5.85 0.66
C ASN A 60 3.36 6.78 1.02
N THR A 61 2.81 6.63 2.22
CA THR A 61 1.72 7.50 2.70
C THR A 61 2.20 8.94 2.91
N HIS A 62 3.50 9.15 3.05
CA HIS A 62 4.15 10.45 3.22
C HIS A 62 4.59 11.10 1.88
N ALA A 63 4.28 10.49 0.73
CA ALA A 63 4.77 10.96 -0.56
C ALA A 63 4.33 12.41 -0.86
N MET A 64 3.06 12.70 -0.58
CA MET A 64 2.53 14.06 -0.64
C MET A 64 2.62 14.70 0.75
N ASN A 65 3.83 15.09 1.14
CA ASN A 65 4.09 15.90 2.32
C ASN A 65 4.89 17.13 1.89
N LEU A 66 4.17 18.12 1.36
CA LEU A 66 4.77 19.32 0.79
C LEU A 66 5.25 20.22 1.93
N SER A 67 6.56 20.35 2.05
CA SER A 67 7.22 21.30 2.95
C SER A 67 7.93 22.33 2.10
N ALA A 68 7.57 23.61 2.23
CA ALA A 68 8.16 24.71 1.47
C ALA A 68 9.70 24.74 1.50
N PRO A 69 10.39 24.68 2.68
CA PRO A 69 11.85 24.71 2.71
C PRO A 69 12.51 23.45 2.12
N TYR A 70 11.79 22.34 2.03
CA TYR A 70 12.29 21.07 1.51
C TYR A 70 11.65 20.69 0.17
N PHE A 71 11.04 21.66 -0.52
CA PHE A 71 10.24 21.39 -1.71
C PHE A 71 11.04 20.65 -2.79
N TRP A 72 12.30 21.01 -2.99
CA TRP A 72 13.18 20.40 -4.00
C TRP A 72 14.00 19.21 -3.51
N SER A 73 14.05 18.93 -2.20
CA SER A 73 14.86 17.86 -1.60
C SER A 73 14.04 16.70 -1.03
N PHE A 74 12.77 16.93 -0.69
CA PHE A 74 11.88 15.92 -0.16
C PHE A 74 11.20 15.12 -1.27
N MET A 75 11.39 13.79 -1.22
CA MET A 75 10.82 12.82 -2.17
C MET A 75 11.10 13.21 -3.63
N THR A 76 12.35 13.56 -3.89
CA THR A 76 12.90 13.93 -5.20
C THR A 76 14.28 13.32 -5.36
N ALA A 77 14.85 13.44 -6.57
CA ALA A 77 16.24 13.10 -6.85
C ALA A 77 17.19 13.79 -5.85
N LYS A 78 18.24 13.07 -5.44
CA LYS A 78 19.23 13.58 -4.48
C LYS A 78 20.15 14.66 -5.08
N SER A 79 20.33 14.63 -6.40
CA SER A 79 21.05 15.65 -7.15
C SER A 79 20.14 16.24 -8.23
N GLN A 80 20.24 17.55 -8.45
CA GLN A 80 19.55 18.25 -9.53
C GLN A 80 20.20 18.00 -10.91
N THR A 81 21.43 17.50 -10.92
CA THR A 81 22.15 17.16 -12.16
C THR A 81 21.80 15.78 -12.71
N TYR A 82 21.00 15.01 -11.98
CA TYR A 82 20.55 13.70 -12.46
C TYR A 82 19.54 13.88 -13.60
N PHE A 83 19.69 13.03 -14.61
CA PHE A 83 18.69 12.90 -15.66
C PHE A 83 17.34 12.46 -15.08
N LEU A 84 16.27 12.80 -15.78
CA LEU A 84 14.95 12.30 -15.45
C LEU A 84 14.94 10.76 -15.49
N PRO A 85 14.07 10.10 -14.68
CA PRO A 85 13.92 8.65 -14.68
C PRO A 85 13.55 8.08 -16.05
N GLU A 86 13.77 6.79 -16.25
CA GLU A 86 13.42 6.07 -17.48
C GLU A 86 11.93 6.27 -17.84
N GLU A 87 11.07 6.36 -16.84
CA GLU A 87 9.62 6.50 -17.01
C GLU A 87 9.18 7.81 -17.66
N ASN A 88 10.08 8.79 -17.80
CA ASN A 88 9.84 10.01 -18.54
C ASN A 88 10.00 9.85 -20.07
N TYR A 89 10.58 8.74 -20.54
CA TYR A 89 10.86 8.51 -21.94
C TYR A 89 10.06 7.33 -22.49
N ILE A 90 9.82 7.33 -23.79
CA ILE A 90 9.30 6.17 -24.53
C ILE A 90 10.50 5.32 -24.92
N THR A 91 10.63 4.13 -24.33
CA THR A 91 11.83 3.29 -24.46
C THR A 91 11.75 2.22 -25.56
N GLY A 92 10.63 2.14 -26.27
CA GLY A 92 10.44 1.24 -27.40
C GLY A 92 9.10 1.49 -28.09
N ASP A 93 8.74 0.62 -29.03
CA ASP A 93 7.51 0.74 -29.80
C ASP A 93 6.30 0.41 -28.92
N TRP A 94 5.52 1.44 -28.57
CA TRP A 94 4.34 1.30 -27.74
C TRP A 94 3.08 1.56 -28.56
N THR A 95 2.05 0.73 -28.39
CA THR A 95 0.69 1.06 -28.85
C THR A 95 0.11 2.22 -28.02
N GLY A 96 0.44 2.25 -26.73
CA GLY A 96 0.00 3.26 -25.77
C GLY A 96 0.12 2.76 -24.33
N LYS A 97 0.00 3.67 -23.36
CA LYS A 97 -0.06 3.35 -21.93
C LYS A 97 -1.40 3.78 -21.35
N PHE A 98 -2.01 2.93 -20.53
CA PHE A 98 -3.22 3.28 -19.78
C PHE A 98 -2.94 4.36 -18.73
N PHE A 99 -1.83 4.22 -18.03
CA PHE A 99 -1.35 5.18 -17.04
C PHE A 99 0.18 5.16 -17.03
N VAL A 100 0.77 6.27 -16.61
CA VAL A 100 2.20 6.43 -16.41
C VAL A 100 2.60 6.06 -14.97
N SER A 101 3.91 5.86 -14.77
CA SER A 101 4.46 5.57 -13.45
C SER A 101 4.31 6.75 -12.50
N LYS A 102 4.13 6.46 -11.20
CA LYS A 102 4.15 7.49 -10.16
C LYS A 102 5.52 8.15 -10.00
N LEU A 103 6.60 7.48 -10.43
CA LEU A 103 7.96 8.02 -10.36
C LEU A 103 8.30 8.95 -11.54
N GLN A 104 7.42 9.05 -12.54
CA GLN A 104 7.61 10.01 -13.62
C GLN A 104 7.61 11.43 -13.05
N VAL A 105 8.52 12.27 -13.52
CA VAL A 105 8.60 13.68 -13.15
C VAL A 105 7.70 14.51 -14.07
N TYR A 106 6.86 15.36 -13.50
CA TYR A 106 6.02 16.27 -14.26
C TYR A 106 6.88 17.33 -14.96
N THR A 107 6.78 17.45 -16.28
CA THR A 107 7.57 18.39 -17.08
C THR A 107 6.71 19.52 -17.65
N LEU A 108 7.34 20.53 -18.24
CA LEU A 108 6.62 21.60 -18.94
C LEU A 108 5.68 21.05 -20.02
N GLN A 109 6.09 20.02 -20.76
CA GLN A 109 5.31 19.39 -21.82
C GLN A 109 4.03 18.72 -21.29
N HIS A 110 4.03 18.23 -20.05
CA HIS A 110 2.82 17.72 -19.42
C HIS A 110 1.79 18.85 -19.22
N ALA A 111 2.25 20.09 -19.00
CA ALA A 111 1.37 21.24 -18.88
C ALA A 111 0.89 21.80 -20.23
N THR A 112 1.73 21.76 -21.26
CA THR A 112 1.46 22.45 -22.54
C THR A 112 0.87 21.57 -23.62
N SER A 113 1.12 20.26 -23.62
CA SER A 113 0.72 19.36 -24.70
C SER A 113 -0.79 19.13 -24.82
N GLY A 114 -1.57 19.47 -23.78
CA GLY A 114 -2.99 19.10 -23.69
C GLY A 114 -3.25 17.58 -23.63
N SER A 115 -2.20 16.78 -23.49
CA SER A 115 -2.30 15.31 -23.45
C SER A 115 -2.76 14.82 -22.09
N THR A 116 -3.45 13.68 -22.07
CA THR A 116 -3.95 13.08 -20.83
C THR A 116 -2.80 12.48 -20.01
N VAL A 117 -2.60 12.96 -18.79
CA VAL A 117 -1.63 12.41 -17.84
C VAL A 117 -2.37 11.64 -16.75
N ARG A 118 -2.27 10.31 -16.80
CA ARG A 118 -3.02 9.39 -15.94
C ARG A 118 -2.09 8.59 -15.04
N VAL A 119 -2.42 8.50 -13.75
CA VAL A 119 -1.59 7.84 -12.73
C VAL A 119 -2.40 6.78 -12.00
N LYS A 120 -1.89 5.56 -11.89
CA LYS A 120 -2.59 4.49 -11.14
C LYS A 120 -2.70 4.83 -9.65
N SER A 121 -3.90 5.13 -9.19
CA SER A 121 -4.16 5.45 -7.78
C SER A 121 -5.48 4.84 -7.34
N PHE A 122 -5.55 4.33 -6.11
CA PHE A 122 -6.79 3.76 -5.60
C PHE A 122 -7.88 4.85 -5.49
N PRO A 123 -9.11 4.62 -5.98
CA PRO A 123 -9.69 3.33 -6.40
C PRO A 123 -9.32 2.84 -7.81
N SER A 124 -9.00 3.73 -8.75
CA SER A 124 -8.73 3.39 -10.15
C SER A 124 -7.51 4.15 -10.71
N VAL A 125 -7.74 5.39 -11.15
CA VAL A 125 -6.75 6.26 -11.77
C VAL A 125 -6.98 7.68 -11.26
N PHE A 126 -5.89 8.42 -11.06
CA PHE A 126 -5.90 9.86 -10.83
C PHE A 126 -5.45 10.55 -12.12
N GLU A 127 -6.24 11.51 -12.61
CA GLU A 127 -5.95 12.25 -13.84
C GLU A 127 -5.56 13.68 -13.49
N LEU A 128 -4.48 14.17 -14.08
CA LEU A 128 -4.06 15.57 -13.95
C LEU A 128 -4.79 16.41 -15.00
N SER A 129 -6.06 16.71 -14.73
CA SER A 129 -6.95 17.44 -15.64
C SER A 129 -6.76 18.95 -15.63
N SER A 130 -6.11 19.50 -14.59
CA SER A 130 -5.86 20.93 -14.41
C SER A 130 -4.36 21.19 -14.42
N PRO A 131 -3.75 21.40 -15.60
CA PRO A 131 -2.30 21.53 -15.71
C PRO A 131 -1.81 22.81 -15.03
N SER A 132 -0.71 22.70 -14.29
CA SER A 132 -0.14 23.82 -13.54
C SER A 132 1.38 23.81 -13.61
N ARG A 133 1.98 25.00 -13.75
CA ARG A 133 3.45 25.16 -13.70
C ARG A 133 4.03 24.83 -12.33
N TRP A 134 3.22 24.90 -11.26
CA TRP A 134 3.64 24.53 -9.90
C TRP A 134 3.99 23.05 -9.73
N ASN A 135 3.55 22.20 -10.66
CA ASN A 135 3.82 20.77 -10.63
C ASN A 135 5.19 20.43 -11.24
N ILE A 136 5.77 21.33 -12.04
CA ILE A 136 6.96 21.05 -12.86
C ILE A 136 8.17 20.70 -11.98
N GLY A 137 8.88 19.64 -12.35
CA GLY A 137 10.08 19.16 -11.67
C GLY A 137 9.79 18.23 -10.48
N LYS A 138 8.53 17.97 -10.14
CA LYS A 138 8.12 17.06 -9.07
C LYS A 138 7.64 15.72 -9.63
N GLU A 139 7.95 14.63 -8.93
CA GLU A 139 7.42 13.30 -9.25
C GLU A 139 5.90 13.26 -9.03
N LEU A 140 5.17 12.55 -9.90
CA LEU A 140 3.71 12.40 -9.80
C LEU A 140 3.27 11.76 -8.46
N ASN A 141 4.15 10.99 -7.84
CA ASN A 141 3.98 10.43 -6.49
C ASN A 141 3.75 11.52 -5.43
N THR A 142 4.39 12.69 -5.59
CA THR A 142 4.25 13.84 -4.68
C THR A 142 3.05 14.72 -5.00
N LEU A 143 2.44 14.55 -6.18
CA LEU A 143 1.26 15.28 -6.64
C LEU A 143 -0.06 14.52 -6.38
N THR A 144 0.04 13.22 -6.07
CA THR A 144 -1.12 12.34 -5.87
C THR A 144 -1.26 11.99 -4.38
N LYS A 145 -2.29 12.50 -3.70
CA LYS A 145 -2.53 12.21 -2.27
C LYS A 145 -2.77 10.70 -2.06
N PRO A 146 -1.87 9.97 -1.36
CA PRO A 146 -1.93 8.51 -1.28
C PRO A 146 -3.03 7.99 -0.35
N ARG A 147 -3.41 8.77 0.66
CA ARG A 147 -4.55 8.51 1.55
C ARG A 147 -5.41 9.76 1.52
N MET A 148 -6.53 9.68 0.81
CA MET A 148 -7.52 10.75 0.76
C MET A 148 -8.24 10.87 2.11
N ASP A 149 -8.69 12.08 2.43
CA ASP A 149 -9.54 12.31 3.60
C ASP A 149 -10.98 11.88 3.32
N LEU A 150 -11.37 11.87 2.04
CA LEU A 150 -12.62 11.30 1.56
C LEU A 150 -12.60 9.77 1.73
N ILE A 151 -13.64 9.25 2.38
CA ILE A 151 -13.81 7.83 2.66
C ILE A 151 -15.14 7.37 2.07
N ASP A 152 -15.09 6.34 1.24
CA ASP A 152 -16.28 5.69 0.71
C ASP A 152 -16.90 4.78 1.78
N GLU A 153 -18.09 5.15 2.25
CA GLU A 153 -18.85 4.40 3.26
C GLU A 153 -19.34 3.05 2.74
N GLN A 154 -19.58 2.91 1.43
CA GLN A 154 -20.08 1.68 0.82
C GLN A 154 -19.01 0.58 0.78
N MET A 155 -17.73 0.97 0.79
CA MET A 155 -16.61 0.04 0.90
C MET A 155 -16.35 -0.43 2.35
N LEU A 156 -17.03 0.17 3.34
CA LEU A 156 -16.89 -0.20 4.74
C LEU A 156 -17.99 -1.18 5.17
N THR A 157 -17.61 -2.23 5.87
CA THR A 157 -18.58 -3.01 6.66
C THR A 157 -19.18 -2.14 7.77
N LYS A 158 -20.42 -2.42 8.22
CA LYS A 158 -21.06 -1.69 9.33
C LYS A 158 -20.16 -1.58 10.57
N LYS A 159 -19.41 -2.64 10.89
CA LYS A 159 -18.41 -2.65 11.96
C LYS A 159 -17.28 -1.65 11.73
N GLN A 160 -16.70 -1.63 10.53
CA GLN A 160 -15.64 -0.69 10.19
C GLN A 160 -16.14 0.75 10.22
N ARG A 161 -17.36 1.01 9.75
CA ARG A 161 -17.98 2.34 9.86
C ARG A 161 -17.99 2.81 11.32
N LEU A 162 -18.45 1.98 12.25
CA LEU A 162 -18.46 2.30 13.68
C LEU A 162 -17.05 2.57 14.23
N ASP A 163 -16.04 1.80 13.81
CA ASP A 163 -14.64 2.03 14.21
C ASP A 163 -14.13 3.41 13.72
N TYR A 164 -14.52 3.82 12.51
CA TYR A 164 -14.16 5.12 11.94
C TYR A 164 -14.91 6.29 12.59
N VAL A 165 -16.19 6.12 12.92
CA VAL A 165 -16.98 7.08 13.70
C VAL A 165 -16.36 7.27 15.09
N LYS A 166 -15.95 6.17 15.75
CA LYS A 166 -15.26 6.21 17.05
C LYS A 166 -13.92 6.96 16.97
N ALA A 167 -13.24 6.89 15.82
CA ALA A 167 -12.02 7.64 15.57
C ALA A 167 -12.25 9.11 15.17
N GLY A 168 -13.50 9.57 15.06
CA GLY A 168 -13.84 10.94 14.66
C GLY A 168 -13.59 11.24 13.17
N LEU A 169 -13.53 10.21 12.33
CA LEU A 169 -13.24 10.37 10.89
C LEU A 169 -14.50 10.45 10.02
N LEU A 170 -15.61 9.86 10.48
CA LEU A 170 -16.90 9.87 9.78
C LEU A 170 -17.96 10.50 10.70
N PRO A 171 -18.93 11.23 10.14
CA PRO A 171 -20.12 11.64 10.89
C PRO A 171 -20.97 10.42 11.29
N LYS A 172 -21.70 10.56 12.40
CA LYS A 172 -22.61 9.52 12.91
C LYS A 172 -23.82 9.35 12.00
#